data_AF-A0A1Q7RHA1-F1
#
_entry.id   AF-A0A1Q7RHA1-F1
#
_cell.length_a   1.000
_cell.length_b   1.000
_cell.length_c   1.000
_cell.angle_alpha   90.00
_cell.angle_beta   90.00
_cell.angle_gamma   90.00
#
_symmetry.space_group_name_H-M   'P 1'
#
loop_
_entity.id
_entity.type
_entity.pdbx_description
1 polymer ?
#
loop_
_entity_poly.entity_id
_entity_poly.type
_entity_poly.pdbx_seq_one_letter_code
_entity_poly.pdbx_strand_id
1 'polypeptide(L)' 'MSIDLERAIAELPDGAREVFVLYDIEGYAHAEIAKLVGIAEGTSKAQLFRARRLLREKLER' A
#
# COMPACT_ATOMS: atom_id res chain seq x y z
N MET A 1 3.46 11.90 -11.09
CA MET A 1 3.36 11.75 -9.62
C MET A 1 3.96 13.00 -9.01
N SER A 2 3.36 13.62 -7.98
CA SER A 2 4.01 14.74 -7.29
C SER A 2 5.14 14.20 -6.42
N ILE A 3 6.24 14.96 -6.31
CA ILE A 3 7.43 14.58 -5.51
C ILE A 3 7.04 14.24 -4.05
N ASP A 4 6.03 14.92 -3.51
CA ASP A 4 5.53 14.68 -2.15
C ASP A 4 4.84 13.33 -1.99
N LEU A 5 4.13 12.84 -3.01
CA LEU A 5 3.46 11.54 -2.97
C LEU A 5 4.48 10.40 -3.04
N GLU A 6 5.47 10.50 -3.91
CA GLU A 6 6.56 9.50 -4.02
C GLU A 6 7.31 9.35 -2.69
N ARG A 7 7.63 10.47 -2.04
CA ARG A 7 8.25 10.47 -0.71
C ARG A 7 7.32 9.86 0.35
N ALA A 8 6.06 10.25 0.36
CA ALA A 8 5.09 9.71 1.31
C ALA A 8 4.91 8.18 1.17
N ILE A 9 4.90 7.66 -0.07
CA ILE A 9 4.86 6.22 -0.35
C ILE A 9 6.13 5.54 0.13
N ALA A 10 7.31 6.13 -0.13
CA ALA A 10 8.59 5.56 0.31
C ALA A 10 8.69 5.41 1.83
N GLU A 11 8.06 6.32 2.59
CA GLU A 11 8.02 6.31 4.06
C GLU A 11 6.99 5.35 4.66
N LEU A 12 6.19 4.64 3.85
CA LEU A 12 5.29 3.62 4.35
C LEU A 12 6.06 2.40 4.89
N PRO A 13 5.53 1.72 5.93
CA PRO A 13 6.05 0.42 6.36
C PRO A 13 6.07 -0.57 5.20
N ASP A 14 7.12 -1.40 5.10
CA ASP A 14 7.38 -2.24 3.90
C ASP A 14 6.16 -3.02 3.41
N GLY A 15 5.48 -3.76 4.29
CA GLY A 15 4.29 -4.53 3.91
C GLY A 15 3.08 -3.68 3.52
N ALA A 16 2.96 -2.45 4.03
CA ALA A 16 1.91 -1.51 3.62
C ALA A 16 2.25 -0.90 2.25
N ARG A 17 3.53 -0.55 2.03
CA ARG A 17 4.05 -0.02 0.77
C ARG A 17 3.89 -1.03 -0.36
N GLU A 18 4.35 -2.25 -0.16
CA GLU A 18 4.30 -3.32 -1.15
C GLU A 18 2.86 -3.60 -1.60
N VAL A 19 1.94 -3.75 -0.65
CA VAL A 19 0.52 -3.97 -0.97
C VAL A 19 -0.11 -2.76 -1.67
N PHE A 20 0.23 -1.53 -1.25
CA PHE A 20 -0.27 -0.33 -1.91
C PHE A 20 0.19 -0.22 -3.36
N VAL A 21 1.47 -0.45 -3.63
CA VAL A 21 2.02 -0.43 -4.99
C VAL A 21 1.32 -1.50 -5.84
N LEU A 22 1.28 -2.73 -5.37
CA LEU A 22 0.66 -3.82 -6.14
C LEU A 22 -0.83 -3.59 -6.41
N TYR A 23 -1.59 -3.03 -5.46
CA TYR A 23 -3.02 -2.82 -5.63
C TYR A 23 -3.35 -1.52 -6.38
N ASP A 24 -2.97 -0.37 -5.83
CA ASP A 24 -3.41 0.95 -6.29
C ASP A 24 -2.57 1.46 -7.49
N ILE A 25 -1.36 0.94 -7.72
CA ILE A 25 -0.50 1.33 -8.85
C ILE A 25 -0.49 0.27 -9.95
N GLU A 26 -0.24 -0.99 -9.60
CA GLU A 26 -0.10 -2.09 -10.56
C GLU A 26 -1.45 -2.78 -10.88
N GLY A 27 -2.49 -2.55 -10.09
CA GLY A 27 -3.86 -3.02 -10.37
C GLY A 27 -4.16 -4.48 -9.99
N TYR A 28 -3.32 -5.13 -9.19
CA TYR A 28 -3.56 -6.49 -8.71
C TYR A 28 -4.72 -6.56 -7.71
N ALA A 29 -5.49 -7.65 -7.75
CA ALA A 29 -6.46 -7.95 -6.72
C ALA A 29 -5.80 -8.48 -5.44
N HIS A 30 -6.45 -8.28 -4.29
CA HIS A 30 -5.94 -8.77 -2.99
C HIS A 30 -5.63 -10.27 -2.97
N ALA A 31 -6.43 -11.08 -3.66
CA ALA A 31 -6.22 -12.52 -3.76
C ALA A 31 -4.94 -12.88 -4.54
N GLU A 32 -4.55 -12.07 -5.52
CA GLU A 32 -3.32 -12.25 -6.30
C GLU A 32 -2.11 -11.80 -5.47
N ILE A 33 -2.22 -10.64 -4.81
CA ILE A 33 -1.19 -10.12 -3.90
C ILE A 33 -0.91 -11.11 -2.77
N ALA A 34 -1.96 -11.68 -2.17
CA ALA A 34 -1.85 -12.68 -1.11
C ALA A 34 -1.00 -13.88 -1.55
N LYS A 35 -1.22 -14.38 -2.77
CA LYS A 35 -0.46 -15.49 -3.34
C LYS A 35 0.97 -15.09 -3.68
N LEU A 36 1.16 -13.90 -4.26
CA LEU A 36 2.47 -13.38 -4.68
C LEU A 36 3.41 -13.18 -3.50
N VAL A 37 2.90 -12.57 -2.42
CA VAL A 37 3.69 -12.16 -1.24
C VAL A 37 3.70 -13.24 -0.15
N GLY A 38 2.81 -14.23 -0.22
CA GLY A 38 2.72 -15.31 0.77
C GLY A 38 2.04 -14.89 2.08
N ILE A 39 1.01 -14.05 1.99
CA ILE A 39 0.21 -13.56 3.12
C ILE A 39 -1.26 -13.92 2.97
N ALA A 40 -2.04 -13.83 4.05
CA ALA A 40 -3.50 -13.96 3.95
C ALA A 40 -4.12 -12.77 3.18
N GLU A 41 -5.20 -13.01 2.42
CA GLU A 41 -5.91 -11.94 1.71
C GLU A 41 -6.44 -10.85 2.65
N GLY A 42 -6.89 -11.23 3.85
CA GLY A 42 -7.26 -10.27 4.90
C GLY A 42 -6.09 -9.40 5.36
N THR A 43 -4.87 -9.93 5.40
CA THR A 43 -3.65 -9.16 5.69
C THR A 43 -3.37 -8.14 4.60
N SER A 44 -3.55 -8.50 3.32
CA SER A 44 -3.44 -7.56 2.20
C SER A 44 -4.43 -6.39 2.36
N LYS A 45 -5.70 -6.68 2.63
CA LYS A 45 -6.72 -5.63 2.89
C LYS A 45 -6.34 -4.71 4.05
N ALA A 46 -5.87 -5.28 5.17
CA ALA A 46 -5.45 -4.51 6.34
C ALA A 46 -4.22 -3.63 6.07
N GLN A 47 -3.23 -4.14 5.35
CA GLN A 47 -2.04 -3.38 4.95
C GLN A 47 -2.40 -2.23 4.01
N LEU A 48 -3.30 -2.45 3.06
CA LEU A 48 -3.76 -1.41 2.14
C LEU A 48 -4.53 -0.30 2.89
N PHE A 49 -5.40 -0.68 3.83
CA PHE A 49 -6.08 0.30 4.69
C PHE A 49 -5.08 1.13 5.49
N ARG A 50 -4.06 0.48 6.08
CA ARG A 50 -2.99 1.16 6.81
C ARG A 50 -2.21 2.11 5.91
N ALA A 51 -1.83 1.69 4.71
CA ALA A 51 -1.12 2.52 3.74
C ALA A 51 -1.90 3.80 3.42
N ARG A 52 -3.18 3.68 3.04
CA ARG A 52 -4.02 4.84 2.71
C ARG A 52 -4.22 5.79 3.87
N ARG A 53 -4.35 5.27 5.09
CA ARG A 53 -4.44 6.10 6.30
C ARG A 53 -3.17 6.92 6.50
N LEU A 54 -2.00 6.28 6.44
CA LEU A 54 -0.71 6.96 6.64
C LEU A 54 -0.41 7.98 5.54
N LEU A 55 -0.74 7.67 4.28
CA LEU A 55 -0.60 8.61 3.17
C LEU A 55 -1.48 9.85 3.38
N ARG A 56 -2.73 9.65 3.80
CA ARG A 56 -3.63 10.76 4.12
C ARG A 56 -3.07 11.64 5.24
N GLU A 57 -2.63 11.04 6.34
CA GLU A 57 -2.02 11.77 7.47
C GLU A 57 -0.76 12.57 7.06
N LYS A 58 -0.04 12.12 6.04
CA LYS A 58 1.15 12.81 5.50
C LYS A 58 0.80 13.93 4.51
N LEU A 59 -0.25 13.78 3.72
CA LEU A 59 -0.61 14.68 2.62
C LEU A 59 -1.64 15.74 3.00
N GLU A 60 -2.42 15.51 4.07
CA GLU A 60 -3.33 16.52 4.65
C GLU A 60 -2.60 17.49 5.60
N ARG A 61 -1.26 17.45 5.64
CA ARG A 61 -0.43 18.21 6.56
C ARG A 61 0.30 19.37 5.89
#